data_AF-A0A235B532-F1
#
_entry.id   AF-A0A235B532-F1
#
_cell.length_a   1.000
_cell.length_b   1.000
_cell.length_c   1.000
_cell.angle_alpha   90.00
_cell.angle_beta   90.00
_cell.angle_gamma   90.00
#
_symmetry.space_group_name_H-M   'P 1'
#
loop_
_entity.id
_entity.type
_entity.pdbx_description
1 polymer ?
#
loop_
_entity_poly.entity_id
_entity_poly.type
_entity_poly.pdbx_seq_one_letter_code
_entity_poly.pdbx_strand_id
1 'polypeptide(L)'
;MPAYEDPVVIAAQGTVGLEALWDQPDFDVILVPAVGGGLICGVAIAAKTMNPNVRVIGVQSEASPPWYYSFHAKQMVDVEYKESLAEGLFGKIGEENLRLALNYVDDFILVKEQDIAEAMCWMAQHHHHPVKKYYPS
;
A
#
# COMPACT_ATOMS: atom_id res chain seq x y z
N MET A 1 -6.12 6.55 19.54
CA MET A 1 -6.69 6.30 18.21
C MET A 1 -5.51 5.96 17.30
N PRO A 2 -5.49 4.81 16.62
CA PRO A 2 -4.36 4.44 15.79
C PRO A 2 -4.21 5.41 14.62
N ALA A 3 -2.96 5.75 14.26
CA ALA A 3 -2.67 6.80 13.27
C ALA A 3 -3.20 6.52 11.85
N TYR A 4 -3.65 5.30 11.55
CA TYR A 4 -4.09 4.82 10.23
C TYR A 4 -5.61 4.65 10.10
N GLU A 5 -6.37 4.89 11.18
CA GLU A 5 -7.84 4.80 11.20
C GLU A 5 -8.51 6.19 11.18
N ASP A 6 -7.72 7.26 11.22
CA ASP A 6 -8.23 8.62 11.11
C ASP A 6 -8.54 8.93 9.63
N PRO A 7 -9.80 9.24 9.27
CA PRO A 7 -10.18 9.62 7.91
C PRO A 7 -9.34 10.77 7.33
N VAL A 8 -8.82 11.66 8.18
CA VAL A 8 -7.95 12.78 7.78
C VAL A 8 -6.55 12.28 7.43
N VAL A 9 -6.03 11.26 8.12
CA VAL A 9 -4.73 10.65 7.79
C VAL A 9 -4.82 9.76 6.55
N ILE A 10 -5.94 9.05 6.36
CA ILE A 10 -6.26 8.31 5.14
C ILE A 10 -6.26 9.25 3.92
N ALA A 11 -6.94 10.39 4.04
CA ALA A 11 -6.97 11.41 3.00
C ALA A 11 -5.58 12.05 2.77
N ALA A 12 -4.82 12.36 3.83
CA ALA A 12 -3.51 13.00 3.73
C ALA A 12 -2.42 12.08 3.15
N GLN A 13 -2.48 10.77 3.38
CA GLN A 13 -1.54 9.84 2.74
C GLN A 13 -1.90 9.65 1.26
N GLY A 14 -3.20 9.71 0.92
CA GLY A 14 -3.68 9.65 -0.46
C GLY A 14 -3.23 10.81 -1.35
N THR A 15 -2.87 11.99 -0.81
CA THR A 15 -2.52 13.17 -1.62
C THR A 15 -1.27 12.96 -2.48
N VAL A 16 -0.27 12.20 -2.01
CA VAL A 16 0.94 11.89 -2.81
C VAL A 16 0.60 11.04 -4.05
N GLY A 17 -0.41 10.16 -3.97
CA GLY A 17 -0.92 9.43 -5.12
C GLY A 17 -1.89 10.26 -5.97
N LEU A 18 -2.70 11.11 -5.34
CA LEU A 18 -3.68 11.99 -5.99
C LEU A 18 -3.04 13.07 -6.86
N GLU A 19 -1.90 13.62 -6.43
CA GLU A 19 -1.16 14.63 -7.20
C GLU A 19 -0.67 14.06 -8.54
N ALA A 20 -0.22 12.81 -8.57
CA ALA A 20 0.16 12.11 -9.81
C ALA A 20 -1.05 11.76 -10.70
N LEU A 21 -2.20 11.43 -10.08
CA LEU A 21 -3.47 11.15 -10.75
C LEU A 21 -4.10 12.38 -11.42
N TRP A 22 -3.83 13.58 -10.92
CA TRP A 22 -4.36 14.83 -11.50
C TRP A 22 -3.64 15.27 -12.77
N ASP A 23 -2.36 14.96 -12.91
CA ASP A 23 -1.57 15.35 -14.10
C ASP A 23 -1.78 14.40 -15.30
N GLN A 24 -2.17 13.14 -15.07
CA GLN A 24 -2.55 12.20 -16.14
C GLN A 24 -3.77 11.34 -15.73
N PRO A 25 -4.97 11.56 -16.31
CA PRO A 25 -6.19 10.84 -15.90
C PRO A 25 -6.32 9.40 -16.45
N ASP A 26 -5.43 8.98 -17.36
CA ASP A 26 -5.58 7.72 -18.13
C ASP A 26 -4.69 6.58 -17.59
N PHE A 27 -4.75 6.32 -16.28
CA PHE A 27 -4.08 5.15 -15.70
C PHE A 27 -4.96 3.90 -15.80
N ASP A 28 -4.44 2.81 -16.35
CA ASP A 28 -5.14 1.51 -16.30
C ASP A 28 -5.03 0.85 -14.91
N VAL A 29 -3.88 1.02 -14.25
CA VAL A 29 -3.56 0.37 -12.98
C VAL A 29 -2.72 1.29 -12.09
N ILE A 30 -3.02 1.30 -10.79
CA ILE A 30 -2.27 1.99 -9.74
C ILE A 30 -1.79 0.95 -8.73
N LEU A 31 -0.48 0.87 -8.55
CA LEU A 31 0.15 0.03 -7.54
C LEU A 31 0.40 0.86 -6.28
N VAL A 32 -0.03 0.37 -5.12
CA VAL A 32 0.10 1.12 -3.86
C VAL A 32 0.67 0.22 -2.76
N PRO A 33 1.74 0.62 -2.05
CA PRO A 33 2.24 -0.16 -0.93
C PRO A 33 1.22 -0.24 0.20
N ALA A 34 1.01 -1.43 0.74
CA ALA A 34 -0.05 -1.72 1.72
C ALA A 34 0.51 -2.13 3.10
N VAL A 35 0.29 -1.27 4.10
CA VAL A 35 0.69 -1.50 5.51
C VAL A 35 -0.52 -1.43 6.44
N GLY A 36 -0.86 -0.26 6.99
CA GLY A 36 -2.03 -0.09 7.86
C GLY A 36 -3.37 0.04 7.12
N GLY A 37 -3.34 0.21 5.80
CA GLY A 37 -4.54 0.31 4.95
C GLY A 37 -4.96 1.72 4.55
N GLY A 38 -4.56 2.75 5.29
CA GLY A 38 -5.04 4.10 5.03
C GLY A 38 -4.69 4.64 3.64
N LEU A 39 -3.43 4.46 3.21
CA LEU A 39 -2.98 4.91 1.89
C LEU A 39 -3.74 4.21 0.74
N ILE A 40 -3.75 2.87 0.72
CA ILE A 40 -4.42 2.07 -0.31
C ILE A 40 -5.92 2.36 -0.37
N CYS A 41 -6.60 2.47 0.79
CA CYS A 41 -8.04 2.76 0.81
C CYS A 41 -8.33 4.18 0.31
N GLY A 42 -7.54 5.17 0.72
CA GLY A 42 -7.70 6.56 0.25
C GLY A 42 -7.48 6.69 -1.26
N VAL A 43 -6.40 6.08 -1.78
CA VAL A 43 -6.11 6.06 -3.23
C VAL A 43 -7.20 5.35 -4.01
N ALA A 44 -7.67 4.18 -3.53
CA ALA A 44 -8.73 3.44 -4.18
C ALA A 44 -10.03 4.22 -4.27
N ILE A 45 -10.47 4.86 -3.18
CA ILE A 45 -11.69 5.67 -3.18
C ILE A 45 -11.57 6.83 -4.16
N ALA A 46 -10.45 7.56 -4.13
CA ALA A 46 -10.23 8.69 -5.03
C ALA A 46 -10.19 8.26 -6.50
N ALA A 47 -9.39 7.24 -6.82
CA ALA A 47 -9.25 6.71 -8.18
C ALA A 47 -10.59 6.23 -8.73
N LYS A 48 -11.35 5.44 -7.97
CA LYS A 48 -12.66 4.93 -8.40
C LYS A 48 -13.72 6.03 -8.53
N THR A 49 -13.61 7.11 -7.76
CA THR A 49 -14.48 8.29 -7.89
C THR A 49 -14.20 9.05 -9.19
N MET A 50 -12.94 9.13 -9.62
CA MET A 50 -12.55 9.80 -10.86
C MET A 50 -12.80 8.93 -12.10
N ASN A 51 -12.38 7.66 -12.06
CA ASN A 51 -12.55 6.70 -13.12
C ASN A 51 -12.71 5.28 -12.52
N PRO A 52 -13.93 4.69 -12.54
CA PRO A 52 -14.18 3.38 -11.93
C PRO A 52 -13.44 2.23 -12.63
N ASN A 53 -12.94 2.43 -13.85
CA ASN A 53 -12.22 1.40 -14.60
C ASN A 53 -10.74 1.29 -14.21
N VAL A 54 -10.17 2.29 -13.53
CA VAL A 54 -8.80 2.22 -13.00
C VAL A 54 -8.71 1.08 -12.01
N ARG A 55 -7.74 0.18 -12.15
CA ARG A 55 -7.49 -0.86 -11.16
C ARG A 55 -6.54 -0.34 -10.07
N VAL A 56 -6.84 -0.62 -8.81
CA VAL A 56 -5.97 -0.30 -7.69
C VAL A 56 -5.54 -1.60 -7.02
N ILE A 57 -4.23 -1.85 -7.02
CA ILE A 57 -3.64 -3.10 -6.52
C ILE A 57 -2.69 -2.77 -5.36
N GLY A 58 -2.94 -3.37 -4.21
CA GLY A 58 -2.07 -3.29 -3.06
C GLY A 58 -0.83 -4.17 -3.22
N VAL A 59 0.34 -3.64 -2.91
CA VAL A 59 1.60 -4.37 -2.94
C VAL A 59 2.09 -4.55 -1.52
N GLN A 60 2.39 -5.80 -1.15
CA GLN A 60 2.81 -6.16 0.19
C GLN A 60 3.99 -7.13 0.15
N SER A 61 4.87 -7.08 1.15
CA SER A 61 5.95 -8.05 1.25
C SER A 61 5.42 -9.43 1.64
N GLU A 62 5.99 -10.50 1.06
CA GLU A 62 5.80 -11.88 1.52
C GLU A 62 6.16 -12.08 3.01
N ALA A 63 7.03 -11.23 3.57
CA ALA A 63 7.44 -11.30 4.97
C ALA A 63 6.42 -10.68 5.95
N SER A 64 5.51 -9.83 5.47
CA SER A 64 4.45 -9.21 6.26
C SER A 64 3.16 -9.17 5.41
N PRO A 65 2.42 -10.29 5.28
CA PRO A 65 1.35 -10.44 4.28
C PRO A 65 -0.13 -10.33 4.80
N PRO A 66 -0.49 -9.55 5.84
CA PRO A 66 -1.85 -9.59 6.40
C PRO A 66 -2.93 -9.09 5.42
N TRP A 67 -2.63 -8.15 4.52
CA TRP A 67 -3.59 -7.65 3.52
C TRP A 67 -3.91 -8.71 2.49
N TYR A 68 -2.87 -9.36 1.94
CA TYR A 68 -3.04 -10.40 0.93
C TYR A 68 -3.98 -11.49 1.45
N TYR A 69 -3.70 -12.06 2.61
CA TYR A 69 -4.52 -13.15 3.15
C TYR A 69 -5.91 -12.68 3.58
N SER A 70 -6.03 -11.55 4.26
CA SER A 70 -7.32 -11.09 4.77
C SER A 70 -8.27 -10.63 3.66
N PHE A 71 -7.75 -9.97 2.62
CA PHE A 71 -8.53 -9.53 1.47
C PHE A 71 -9.10 -10.72 0.68
N HIS A 72 -8.25 -11.71 0.36
CA HIS A 72 -8.67 -12.90 -0.37
C HIS A 72 -9.61 -13.79 0.45
N ALA A 73 -9.43 -13.86 1.77
CA ALA A 73 -10.33 -14.58 2.67
C ALA A 73 -11.62 -13.79 2.98
N LYS A 74 -11.67 -12.49 2.64
CA LYS A 74 -12.76 -11.55 2.97
C LYS A 74 -13.06 -11.44 4.46
N GLN A 75 -12.05 -11.68 5.30
CA GLN A 75 -12.12 -11.60 6.75
C GLN A 75 -10.71 -11.40 7.31
N MET A 76 -10.62 -10.91 8.55
CA MET A 76 -9.33 -10.79 9.24
C MET A 76 -8.67 -12.16 9.39
N VAL A 77 -7.44 -12.28 8.90
CA VAL A 77 -6.62 -13.49 9.02
C VAL A 77 -5.36 -13.16 9.80
N ASP A 78 -5.07 -13.95 10.83
CA ASP A 78 -3.78 -13.90 11.51
C ASP A 78 -2.69 -14.47 10.59
N VAL A 79 -1.57 -13.77 10.52
CA VAL A 79 -0.42 -14.15 9.69
C VAL A 79 0.84 -14.22 10.52
N GLU A 80 1.72 -15.13 10.14
CA GLU A 80 3.09 -15.16 10.65
C GLU A 80 3.92 -14.09 9.94
N TYR A 81 4.60 -13.26 10.73
CA TYR A 81 5.53 -12.27 10.21
C TYR A 81 6.95 -12.85 10.20
N LYS A 82 7.69 -12.59 9.13
CA LYS A 82 9.10 -12.95 8.97
C LYS A 82 9.97 -11.70 9.03
N GLU A 83 11.26 -11.85 9.30
CA GLU A 83 12.20 -10.74 9.22
C GLU A 83 12.18 -10.12 7.80
N SER A 84 12.11 -8.79 7.74
CA SER A 84 12.01 -8.00 6.51
C SER A 84 12.98 -6.84 6.58
N LEU A 85 13.53 -6.43 5.43
CA LEU A 85 14.38 -5.26 5.30
C LEU A 85 13.57 -3.95 5.47
N ALA A 86 12.24 -4.05 5.47
CA ALA A 86 11.30 -2.95 5.53
C ALA A 86 10.50 -2.96 6.86
N GLU A 87 11.17 -2.69 7.98
CA GLU A 87 10.56 -2.59 9.32
C GLU A 87 9.36 -1.62 9.39
N GLY A 88 9.32 -0.61 8.51
CA GLY A 88 8.18 0.33 8.40
C GLY A 88 6.90 -0.27 7.79
N LEU A 89 6.93 -1.50 7.26
CA LEU A 89 5.77 -2.20 6.69
C LEU A 89 5.14 -3.21 7.66
N PHE A 90 5.61 -3.26 8.91
CA PHE A 90 4.96 -4.05 9.96
C PHE A 90 3.80 -3.25 10.55
N GLY A 91 2.59 -3.74 10.32
CA GLY A 91 1.39 -3.11 10.85
C GLY A 91 0.24 -4.10 10.86
N LYS A 92 -0.54 -4.09 11.95
CA LYS A 92 -1.83 -4.76 11.96
C LYS A 92 -2.78 -4.00 11.03
N ILE A 93 -3.56 -4.73 10.25
CA ILE A 93 -4.65 -4.14 9.46
C ILE A 93 -5.87 -3.96 10.38
N GLY A 94 -6.68 -2.94 10.13
CA GLY A 94 -7.94 -2.70 10.84
C GLY A 94 -9.14 -3.28 10.08
N GLU A 95 -10.14 -3.78 10.81
CA GLU A 95 -11.37 -4.33 10.20
C GLU A 95 -12.09 -3.34 9.28
N GLU A 96 -12.17 -2.07 9.69
CA GLU A 96 -12.82 -1.03 8.87
C GLU A 96 -12.05 -0.76 7.58
N ASN A 97 -10.70 -0.77 7.62
CA ASN A 97 -9.89 -0.67 6.41
C ASN A 97 -10.08 -1.89 5.50
N LEU A 98 -10.25 -3.09 6.06
CA LEU A 98 -10.56 -4.29 5.25
C LEU A 98 -11.92 -4.14 4.56
N ARG A 99 -12.94 -3.64 5.28
CA ARG A 99 -14.27 -3.38 4.68
C ARG A 99 -14.20 -2.36 3.56
N LEU A 100 -13.41 -1.29 3.72
CA LEU A 100 -13.17 -0.32 2.64
C LEU A 100 -12.44 -0.98 1.45
N ALA A 101 -11.38 -1.72 1.71
CA ALA A 101 -10.61 -2.38 0.66
C ALA A 101 -11.49 -3.31 -0.17
N LEU A 102 -12.33 -4.13 0.46
CA LEU A 102 -13.25 -5.04 -0.24
C LEU A 102 -14.27 -4.33 -1.16
N ASN A 103 -14.51 -3.03 -0.98
CA ASN A 103 -15.40 -2.24 -1.82
C ASN A 103 -14.70 -1.49 -2.95
N TYR A 104 -13.43 -1.12 -2.78
CA TYR A 104 -12.74 -0.17 -3.68
C TYR A 104 -11.43 -0.68 -4.28
N VAL A 105 -10.73 -1.60 -3.61
CA VAL A 105 -9.46 -2.16 -4.04
C VAL A 105 -9.72 -3.39 -4.91
N ASP A 106 -8.97 -3.53 -6.01
CA ASP A 106 -9.19 -4.62 -6.96
C ASP A 106 -8.44 -5.89 -6.57
N ASP A 107 -7.23 -5.76 -6.00
CA ASP A 107 -6.43 -6.93 -5.60
C ASP A 107 -5.29 -6.56 -4.63
N PHE A 108 -4.68 -7.58 -4.03
CA PHE A 108 -3.40 -7.48 -3.33
C PHE A 108 -2.41 -8.51 -3.88
N ILE A 109 -1.17 -8.09 -4.12
CA ILE A 109 -0.09 -8.97 -4.55
C ILE A 109 1.05 -8.99 -3.54
N LEU A 110 1.76 -10.11 -3.51
CA LEU A 110 2.96 -10.28 -2.72
C LEU A 110 4.21 -10.08 -3.57
N VAL A 111 5.22 -9.42 -2.99
CA VAL A 111 6.55 -9.25 -3.58
C VAL A 111 7.62 -9.75 -2.61
N LYS A 112 8.73 -10.25 -3.15
CA LYS A 112 9.85 -10.69 -2.32
C LYS A 112 10.62 -9.49 -1.82
N GLU A 113 11.22 -9.61 -0.64
CA GLU A 113 12.12 -8.60 -0.08
C GLU A 113 13.27 -8.24 -1.03
N GLN A 114 13.75 -9.20 -1.81
CA GLN A 114 14.78 -9.00 -2.83
C GLN A 114 14.29 -8.06 -3.95
N ASP A 115 13.06 -8.24 -4.43
CA ASP A 115 12.47 -7.40 -5.48
C ASP A 115 12.25 -5.95 -4.97
N ILE A 116 11.86 -5.81 -3.69
CA ILE A 116 11.74 -4.49 -3.03
C ILE A 116 13.10 -3.80 -2.97
N ALA A 117 14.15 -4.51 -2.54
CA ALA A 117 15.50 -3.99 -2.46
C ALA A 117 16.07 -3.59 -3.83
N GLU A 118 15.82 -4.40 -4.86
CA GLU A 118 16.19 -4.10 -6.25
C GLU A 118 15.46 -2.86 -6.78
N ALA A 119 14.16 -2.73 -6.53
CA ALA A 119 13.39 -1.55 -6.90
C ALA A 119 13.89 -0.28 -6.19
N MET A 120 14.21 -0.36 -4.90
CA MET A 120 14.82 0.75 -4.14
C MET A 120 16.19 1.15 -4.71
N CYS A 121 17.04 0.16 -5.04
CA CYS A 121 18.33 0.39 -5.68
C CYS A 121 18.18 1.03 -7.06
N TRP A 122 17.23 0.57 -7.87
CA TRP A 122 16.95 1.12 -9.19
C TRP A 122 16.49 2.58 -9.11
N MET A 123 15.58 2.91 -8.19
CA MET A 123 15.10 4.28 -7.96
C MET A 123 16.22 5.22 -7.49
N ALA A 124 17.08 4.76 -6.57
CA ALA A 124 18.22 5.54 -6.12
C ALA A 124 19.27 5.79 -7.22
N GLN A 125 19.44 4.83 -8.14
CA GLN A 125 20.41 4.91 -9.23
C GLN A 125 19.93 5.74 -10.42
N HIS A 126 18.63 5.72 -10.74
CA HIS A 126 18.09 6.34 -11.96
C HIS A 126 17.35 7.66 -11.72
N HIS A 127 16.94 7.96 -10.49
CA HIS A 127 16.16 9.17 -10.18
C HIS A 127 16.73 10.04 -9.05
N HIS A 128 17.94 9.78 -8.54
CA HIS A 128 18.67 10.60 -7.55
C HIS A 128 17.90 11.00 -6.27
N HIS A 129 16.84 10.29 -5.91
CA HIS A 129 16.15 10.47 -4.63
C HIS A 129 16.65 9.42 -3.62
N PRO A 130 17.28 9.81 -2.51
CA PRO A 130 17.72 8.86 -1.50
C PRO A 130 16.52 8.25 -0.77
N VAL A 131 16.31 6.94 -0.94
CA VAL A 131 15.41 6.15 -0.09
C VAL A 131 16.15 5.84 1.20
N LYS A 132 15.58 6.27 2.34
CA LYS A 132 16.27 6.30 3.63
C LYS A 132 16.52 4.88 4.17
N LYS A 133 17.77 4.40 4.09
CA LYS A 133 18.27 3.28 4.90
C LYS A 133 18.58 3.79 6.31
N TYR A 134 17.92 3.25 7.33
CA TYR A 134 18.37 3.44 8.71
C TYR A 134 19.27 2.25 9.10
N TYR A 135 20.52 2.55 9.45
CA TYR A 135 21.40 1.61 10.13
C TYR A 135 21.19 1.80 11.65
N PRO A 136 21.00 0.72 12.44
CA PRO A 136 21.07 0.83 13.89
C PRO A 136 22.53 1.02 14.31
N SER A 137 22.75 1.96 15.23
CA SER A 137 24.01 2.16 15.97
C SER A 137 24.16 1.15 17.10
#